data_AF-A0A7C2TXJ9-F1
#
_entry.id   AF-A0A7C2TXJ9-F1
#
_cell.length_a   1.000
_cell.length_b   1.000
_cell.length_c   1.000
_cell.angle_alpha   90.00
_cell.angle_beta   90.00
_cell.angle_gamma   90.00
#
_symmetry.space_group_name_H-M   'P 1'
#
loop_
_entity.id
_entity.type
_entity.pdbx_description
1 polymer ?
#
loop_
_entity_poly.entity_id
_entity_poly.type
_entity_poly.pdbx_seq_one_letter_code
_entity_poly.pdbx_strand_id
1 'polypeptide(L)'
;MSLLLSPETYERLEKKFGKQEAREISEALDAVKQDAQKAIENVQQKADFLITQKKFELKDELTKELATKADIVRLEGEIQKSKLELDRKFTILFIILFFTTIFINQNALEFIAKLLGIIKP
;
A
#
# COMPACT_ATOMS: atom_id res chain seq x y z
N MET A 1 -24.26 -33.93 36.90
CA MET A 1 -22.92 -34.52 36.74
C MET A 1 -22.81 -35.00 35.30
N SER A 2 -22.34 -34.14 34.41
CA SER A 2 -22.23 -34.44 32.98
C SER A 2 -20.94 -35.23 32.75
N LEU A 3 -21.04 -36.55 32.75
CA LEU A 3 -19.94 -37.42 32.34
C LEU A 3 -19.67 -37.19 30.84
N LEU A 4 -18.63 -36.39 30.54
CA LEU A 4 -18.12 -36.15 29.19
C LEU A 4 -17.09 -37.20 28.76
N LEU A 5 -16.59 -37.99 29.71
CA LEU A 5 -15.99 -39.28 29.41
C LEU A 5 -17.08 -40.19 28.89
N SER A 6 -16.82 -40.88 27.77
CA SER A 6 -17.76 -41.92 27.33
C SER A 6 -18.01 -42.87 28.50
N PRO A 7 -19.24 -43.35 28.71
CA PRO A 7 -19.56 -44.23 29.84
C PRO A 7 -18.58 -45.40 29.98
N GLU A 8 -18.11 -45.93 28.85
CA GLU A 8 -17.10 -46.98 28.76
C GLU A 8 -15.73 -46.58 29.30
N THR A 9 -15.30 -45.33 29.08
CA THR A 9 -14.01 -44.81 29.55
C THR A 9 -14.03 -44.60 31.05
N TYR A 10 -15.15 -44.09 31.58
CA TYR A 10 -15.33 -43.88 33.01
C TYR A 10 -15.42 -45.22 33.76
N GLU A 11 -16.16 -46.21 33.25
CA GLU A 11 -16.24 -47.54 33.85
C GLU A 11 -14.87 -48.25 33.89
N ARG A 12 -14.05 -48.08 32.84
CA ARG A 12 -12.66 -48.58 32.83
C ARG A 12 -11.77 -47.90 33.86
N LEU A 13 -11.96 -46.59 34.12
CA LEU A 13 -11.24 -45.86 35.15
C LEU A 13 -11.64 -46.35 36.55
N GLU A 14 -12.95 -46.51 36.81
CA GLU A 14 -13.45 -47.04 38.09
C GLU A 14 -12.90 -48.45 38.37
N LYS A 15 -12.89 -49.34 37.35
CA LYS A 15 -12.33 -50.70 37.48
C LYS A 15 -10.84 -50.75 37.78
N LYS A 16 -10.05 -49.76 37.35
CA LYS A 16 -8.58 -49.75 37.53
C LYS A 16 -8.12 -48.98 38.76
N PHE A 17 -8.77 -47.87 39.09
CA PHE A 17 -8.29 -46.90 40.07
C PHE A 17 -9.22 -46.73 41.27
N GLY A 18 -10.43 -47.28 41.22
CA GLY A 18 -11.45 -47.04 42.22
C GLY A 18 -12.32 -45.83 41.88
N LYS A 19 -13.46 -45.73 42.56
CA LYS A 19 -14.52 -44.75 42.27
C LYS A 19 -14.12 -43.30 42.56
N GLN A 20 -13.25 -43.09 43.55
CA GLN A 20 -12.84 -41.76 43.97
C GLN A 20 -11.82 -41.17 43.00
N GLU A 21 -10.75 -41.90 42.70
CA GLU A 21 -9.73 -41.51 41.72
C GLU A 21 -10.31 -41.33 40.31
N ALA A 22 -11.22 -42.21 39.87
CA ALA A 22 -11.88 -42.07 38.57
C ALA A 22 -12.69 -40.76 38.45
N ARG A 23 -13.32 -40.34 39.55
CA ARG A 23 -14.08 -39.09 39.63
C ARG A 23 -13.15 -37.88 39.57
N GLU A 24 -12.08 -37.86 40.36
CA GLU A 24 -11.09 -36.77 40.33
C GLU A 24 -10.45 -36.61 38.95
N ILE A 25 -10.12 -37.72 38.28
CA ILE A 25 -9.59 -37.70 36.91
C ILE A 25 -10.62 -37.11 35.92
N SER A 26 -11.90 -37.48 36.04
CA SER A 26 -12.96 -36.91 35.20
C SER A 26 -13.09 -35.41 35.40
N GLU A 27 -13.12 -34.94 36.65
CA GLU A 27 -13.26 -33.54 37.00
C GLU A 27 -12.05 -32.71 36.49
N ALA A 28 -10.83 -33.24 36.62
CA ALA A 28 -9.63 -32.62 36.05
C ALA A 28 -9.67 -32.55 34.52
N LEU A 29 -10.17 -33.61 33.86
CA LEU A 29 -10.30 -33.64 32.40
C LEU A 29 -11.35 -32.65 31.90
N ASP A 30 -12.45 -32.48 32.64
CA ASP A 30 -13.50 -31.50 32.35
C ASP A 30 -12.95 -30.07 32.44
N ALA A 31 -12.17 -29.77 33.48
CA ALA A 31 -11.50 -28.48 33.62
C ALA A 31 -10.55 -28.19 32.45
N VAL A 32 -9.71 -29.17 32.08
CA VAL A 32 -8.80 -29.04 30.93
C VAL A 32 -9.55 -28.81 29.62
N LYS A 33 -10.65 -29.53 29.38
CA LYS A 33 -11.46 -29.36 28.17
C LYS A 33 -12.11 -27.99 28.11
N GLN A 34 -12.60 -27.49 29.25
CA GLN A 34 -13.19 -26.15 29.34
C GLN A 34 -12.15 -25.06 29.06
N ASP A 35 -10.93 -25.20 29.59
CA ASP A 35 -9.84 -24.25 29.35
C ASP A 35 -9.36 -24.30 27.90
N ALA A 36 -9.28 -25.49 27.30
CA ALA A 36 -8.97 -25.64 25.88
C ALA A 36 -10.04 -24.97 24.99
N GLN A 37 -11.32 -25.12 25.32
CA GLN A 37 -12.41 -24.48 24.59
C GLN A 37 -12.31 -22.94 24.66
N LYS A 38 -12.08 -22.39 25.86
CA LYS A 38 -11.88 -20.94 26.06
C LYS A 38 -10.64 -20.44 25.31
N ALA A 39 -9.56 -21.21 25.31
CA ALA A 39 -8.35 -20.85 24.58
C ALA A 39 -8.61 -20.78 23.07
N ILE A 40 -9.33 -21.75 22.52
CA ILE A 40 -9.71 -21.77 21.09
C ILE A 40 -10.59 -20.56 20.75
N GLU A 41 -11.61 -20.26 21.56
CA GLU A 41 -12.49 -19.10 21.34
C GLU A 41 -11.70 -17.79 21.37
N ASN A 42 -10.81 -17.61 22.35
CA ASN A 42 -9.95 -16.42 22.43
C ASN A 42 -9.02 -16.28 21.22
N VAL A 43 -8.48 -17.40 20.71
CA VAL A 43 -7.64 -17.40 19.51
C VAL A 43 -8.45 -17.03 18.27
N GLN A 44 -9.65 -17.59 18.12
CA GLN A 44 -10.56 -17.27 17.01
C GLN A 44 -10.95 -15.79 17.02
N GLN A 45 -11.36 -15.26 18.18
CA GLN A 45 -11.70 -13.84 18.32
C GLN A 45 -10.51 -12.92 17.97
N LYS A 46 -9.30 -13.26 18.44
CA LYS A 46 -8.09 -12.51 18.07
C LYS A 46 -7.77 -12.62 16.59
N ALA A 47 -7.93 -13.79 15.98
CA ALA A 47 -7.71 -13.97 14.55
C ALA A 47 -8.68 -13.13 13.72
N ASP A 48 -9.97 -13.17 14.04
CA ASP A 48 -11.00 -12.37 13.36
C ASP A 48 -10.76 -10.87 13.51
N PHE A 49 -10.36 -10.44 14.72
CA PHE A 49 -9.97 -9.06 14.99
C PHE A 49 -8.77 -8.64 14.13
N LEU A 50 -7.71 -9.44 14.11
CA LEU A 50 -6.50 -9.14 13.33
C LEU A 50 -6.76 -9.12 11.83
N ILE A 51 -7.56 -10.05 11.30
CA ILE A 51 -7.95 -10.06 9.88
C ILE A 51 -8.70 -8.78 9.55
N THR A 52 -9.66 -8.39 10.40
CA THR A 52 -10.45 -7.18 10.21
C THR A 52 -9.56 -5.94 10.27
N GLN A 53 -8.70 -5.83 11.27
CA GLN A 53 -7.75 -4.73 11.43
C GLN A 53 -6.83 -4.62 10.20
N LYS A 54 -6.21 -5.73 9.77
CA LYS A 54 -5.31 -5.73 8.60
C LYS A 54 -6.03 -5.36 7.32
N LYS A 55 -7.28 -5.78 7.14
CA LYS A 55 -8.10 -5.37 6.00
C LYS A 55 -8.37 -3.86 5.98
N PHE A 56 -8.60 -3.25 7.14
CA PHE A 56 -8.76 -1.80 7.24
C PHE A 56 -7.46 -1.05 6.98
N GLU A 57 -6.34 -1.49 7.57
CA GLU A 57 -5.00 -0.91 7.34
C GLU A 57 -4.63 -0.95 5.85
N LEU A 58 -4.74 -2.11 5.20
CA LEU A 58 -4.45 -2.27 3.78
C LEU A 58 -5.35 -1.39 2.89
N LYS A 59 -6.63 -1.25 3.25
CA LYS A 59 -7.55 -0.39 2.50
C LYS A 59 -7.15 1.08 2.63
N ASP A 60 -6.75 1.52 3.82
CA ASP A 60 -6.31 2.90 4.06
C ASP A 60 -5.00 3.21 3.31
N GLU A 61 -4.01 2.32 3.41
CA GLU A 61 -2.75 2.43 2.67
C GLU A 61 -2.98 2.49 1.15
N LEU A 62 -3.78 1.58 0.61
CA LEU A 62 -4.09 1.57 -0.82
C LEU A 62 -4.82 2.85 -1.26
N THR A 63 -5.73 3.37 -0.43
CA THR A 63 -6.43 4.63 -0.71
C THR A 63 -5.45 5.81 -0.77
N LYS A 64 -4.50 5.87 0.17
CA LYS A 64 -3.46 6.91 0.20
C LYS A 64 -2.51 6.82 -0.99
N GLU A 65 -2.06 5.62 -1.35
CA GLU A 65 -1.19 5.43 -2.51
C GLU A 65 -1.89 5.81 -3.81
N LEU A 66 -3.16 5.43 -3.98
CA LEU A 66 -3.94 5.78 -5.17
C LEU A 66 -4.18 7.30 -5.26
N ALA A 67 -4.49 7.96 -4.16
CA ALA A 67 -4.60 9.42 -4.10
C ALA A 67 -3.27 10.08 -4.51
N THR A 68 -2.16 9.61 -3.96
CA THR A 68 -0.81 10.13 -4.28
C THR A 68 -0.47 9.93 -5.76
N LYS A 69 -0.76 8.75 -6.33
CA LYS A 69 -0.54 8.49 -7.76
C LYS A 69 -1.39 9.39 -8.65
N ALA A 70 -2.66 9.63 -8.28
CA ALA A 70 -3.53 10.54 -9.02
C ALA A 70 -3.00 11.97 -9.00
N ASP A 71 -2.50 12.44 -7.85
CA ASP A 71 -1.88 13.75 -7.71
C ASP A 71 -0.60 13.86 -8.55
N ILE A 72 0.23 12.81 -8.59
CA ILE A 72 1.43 12.78 -9.45
C ILE A 72 1.04 12.92 -10.92
N VAL A 73 0.06 12.14 -11.41
CA VAL A 73 -0.39 12.21 -12.81
C VAL A 73 -0.93 13.60 -13.14
N ARG A 74 -1.68 14.22 -12.21
CA ARG A 74 -2.17 15.60 -12.37
C ARG A 74 -1.02 16.60 -12.48
N LEU A 75 -0.04 16.53 -11.58
CA LEU A 75 1.13 17.41 -11.57
C LEU A 75 2.00 17.21 -12.83
N GLU A 76 2.20 15.98 -13.28
CA GLU A 76 2.90 15.68 -14.53
C GLU A 76 2.20 16.34 -15.72
N GLY A 77 0.87 16.28 -15.78
CA GLY A 77 0.07 16.96 -16.80
C GLY A 77 0.20 18.49 -16.75
N GLU A 78 0.15 19.07 -15.56
CA GLU A 78 0.34 20.52 -15.35
C GLU A 78 1.76 20.96 -15.76
N ILE A 79 2.79 20.17 -15.44
CA ILE A 79 4.18 20.42 -15.84
C ILE A 79 4.34 20.33 -17.35
N GLN A 80 3.78 19.31 -18.01
CA GLN A 80 3.85 19.19 -19.47
C GLN A 80 3.17 20.37 -20.17
N LYS A 81 2.01 20.80 -19.67
CA LYS A 81 1.32 21.98 -20.19
C LYS A 81 2.17 23.25 -20.01
N SER A 82 2.73 23.46 -18.82
CA SER A 82 3.60 24.60 -18.53
C SER A 82 4.85 24.61 -19.43
N LYS A 83 5.47 23.44 -19.64
CA LYS A 83 6.60 23.28 -20.56
C LYS A 83 6.23 23.70 -21.99
N LEU A 84 5.09 23.23 -22.50
CA LEU A 84 4.62 23.58 -23.85
C LEU A 84 4.31 25.08 -24.00
N GLU A 85 3.70 25.68 -22.98
CA GLU A 85 3.46 27.12 -22.93
C GLU A 85 4.77 27.92 -22.91
N LEU A 86 5.76 27.45 -22.15
CA LEU A 86 7.08 28.07 -22.05
C LEU A 86 7.85 27.96 -23.38
N ASP A 87 7.87 26.78 -24.01
CA ASP A 87 8.51 26.56 -25.30
C ASP A 87 7.90 27.46 -26.38
N ARG A 88 6.57 27.63 -26.39
CA ARG A 88 5.90 28.56 -27.31
C ARG A 88 6.30 30.01 -27.04
N LYS A 89 6.30 30.46 -25.79
CA LYS A 89 6.71 31.82 -25.41
C LYS A 89 8.16 32.07 -25.79
N PHE A 90 9.05 31.12 -25.50
CA PHE A 90 10.46 31.20 -25.84
C PHE A 90 10.66 31.28 -27.36
N THR A 91 9.95 30.45 -28.13
CA THR A 91 10.00 30.49 -29.61
C THR A 91 9.57 31.86 -30.14
N ILE A 92 8.46 32.41 -29.63
CA ILE A 92 7.98 33.75 -30.04
C ILE A 92 9.02 34.83 -29.69
N LEU A 93 9.53 34.83 -28.46
CA LEU A 93 10.55 35.78 -28.02
C LEU A 93 11.82 35.67 -28.86
N PHE A 94 12.26 34.46 -29.19
CA PHE A 94 13.42 34.21 -30.02
C PHE A 94 13.23 34.76 -31.44
N ILE A 95 12.06 34.55 -32.03
CA ILE A 95 11.72 35.11 -33.35
C ILE A 95 11.72 36.64 -33.31
N ILE A 96 11.06 37.26 -32.32
CA ILE A 96 11.02 38.71 -32.16
C ILE A 96 12.43 39.28 -31.99
N LEU A 97 13.26 38.64 -31.17
CA LEU A 97 14.65 39.04 -30.93
C LEU A 97 15.48 38.95 -32.21
N PHE A 98 15.32 37.87 -32.99
CA PHE A 98 16.00 37.68 -34.26
C PHE A 98 15.65 38.79 -35.26
N PHE A 99 14.36 39.07 -35.43
CA PHE A 99 13.90 40.18 -36.28
C PHE A 99 14.41 41.53 -35.79
N THR A 100 14.34 41.79 -34.48
CA THR A 100 14.81 43.05 -33.89
C THR A 100 16.31 43.23 -34.11
N THR A 101 17.10 42.17 -33.96
CA THR A 101 18.56 42.20 -34.17
C THR A 101 18.90 42.51 -35.62
N ILE A 102 18.22 41.87 -36.57
CA ILE A 102 18.40 42.15 -38.02
C ILE A 102 17.97 43.58 -38.35
N PHE A 103 16.84 44.04 -37.79
CA PHE A 103 16.31 45.37 -38.08
C PHE A 103 17.21 46.50 -37.53
N ILE A 104 17.78 46.30 -36.34
CA ILE A 104 18.65 47.30 -35.70
C ILE A 104 20.07 47.27 -36.28
N ASN A 105 20.60 46.08 -36.60
CA ASN A 105 21.98 45.91 -37.03
C ASN A 105 22.04 45.47 -38.50
N GLN A 106 22.28 46.42 -39.40
CA GLN A 106 22.42 46.19 -40.84
C GLN A 106 23.52 45.16 -41.19
N ASN A 107 24.56 45.05 -40.35
CA ASN A 107 25.64 44.08 -40.52
C ASN A 107 25.30 42.69 -39.93
N ALA A 108 24.18 42.52 -39.23
CA ALA A 108 23.79 41.24 -38.65
C ALA A 108 23.54 40.17 -39.73
N LEU A 109 23.04 40.55 -40.91
CA LEU A 109 22.88 39.62 -42.04
C LEU A 109 24.23 39.11 -42.54
N GLU A 110 25.24 39.97 -42.65
CA GLU A 110 26.60 39.57 -43.04
C GLU A 110 27.21 38.65 -41.97
N PHE A 111 27.03 38.96 -40.69
CA PHE A 111 27.47 38.11 -39.59
C PHE A 111 26.81 36.72 -39.61
N ILE A 112 25.49 36.65 -39.81
CA ILE A 112 24.74 35.39 -39.91
C ILE A 112 25.21 34.60 -41.14
N ALA A 113 25.41 35.26 -42.29
CA ALA A 113 25.87 34.61 -43.50
C ALA A 113 27.30 34.08 -43.38
N LYS A 114 28.19 34.78 -42.66
CA LYS A 114 29.53 34.26 -42.30
C LYS A 114 29.46 33.09 -41.33
N LEU A 115 28.60 33.17 -40.31
CA LEU A 115 28.39 32.09 -39.31
C LEU A 115 27.86 30.80 -39.95
N LEU A 116 26.95 30.92 -40.92
CA LEU A 116 26.40 29.79 -41.68
C LEU A 116 27.33 29.33 -42.82
N GLY A 117 28.48 29.99 -43.02
CA GLY A 117 29.46 29.64 -44.07
C GLY A 117 29.02 29.99 -45.50
N ILE A 118 28.02 30.86 -45.66
CA ILE A 118 27.50 31.31 -46.97
C ILE A 118 28.44 32.36 -47.59
N ILE A 119 29.11 33.16 -46.76
CA ILE A 119 30.10 34.17 -47.18
C ILE A 119 31.43 33.82 -46.52
N LYS A 120 32.56 34.01 -47.24
CA LYS A 120 33.90 33.83 -46.65
C LYS A 120 34.08 34.77 -45.44
N PRO A 121 34.76 34.31 -44.37
CA PRO A 121 34.96 35.08 -43.15
C PRO A 121 35.69 36.41 -43.42
#